data_AF-A0A3C1C1M6-F1
#
_entry.id   AF-A0A3C1C1M6-F1
#
_cell.length_a   1.000
_cell.length_b   1.000
_cell.length_c   1.000
_cell.angle_alpha   90.00
_cell.angle_beta   90.00
_cell.angle_gamma   90.00
#
_symmetry.space_group_name_H-M   'P 1'
#
loop_
_entity.id
_entity.type
_entity.pdbx_description
1 polymer ?
#
loop_
_entity_poly.entity_id
_entity_poly.type
_entity_poly.pdbx_seq_one_letter_code
_entity_poly.pdbx_strand_id
1 'polypeptide(L)'
;MKGASFWIWTAGWLLSCSLAVQAQIEINWTLAHGRTVLMEPVLATVNIANYSGRDLDLTARGNAKLACDVEDQPTSTVAGTGQPLVRRPVIIPAGETRAVEVNLLAAYRIVEGQSYMLTPVLEFGGMRFFGQRLSLEVQPGIELLRRDFGMPSSGEARTVFLRLIHRDRSDRLFFRIDNPSSGYCLGVFELGRVIRFFVPSLEQDRDGVFHVLHQSGPDRFVHTRFGYDGEPLGAEFYSGQVGGIRLVRDDDGAVAVTGGDAYTEDPETPGLLTAPGLPPSHPYNMSLGESAVPGAAPAGKAPPAPGPVPRVQPSKEKPDAGSEPVTW
;
A
#
# COMPACT_ATOMS: atom_id res chain seq x y z
N MET A 1 -23.55 -35.04 -83.44
CA MET A 1 -22.65 -35.49 -82.34
C MET A 1 -21.85 -34.28 -81.88
N LYS A 2 -21.94 -33.96 -80.59
CA LYS A 2 -21.42 -32.74 -79.95
C LYS A 2 -19.96 -32.95 -79.52
N GLY A 3 -19.14 -31.92 -79.62
CA GLY A 3 -17.88 -31.81 -78.89
C GLY A 3 -17.29 -30.40 -79.06
N ALA A 4 -16.54 -29.83 -78.15
CA ALA A 4 -16.53 -29.87 -76.69
C ALA A 4 -15.80 -28.58 -76.28
N SER A 5 -16.33 -27.86 -75.28
CA SER A 5 -15.72 -26.65 -74.72
C SER A 5 -14.39 -26.95 -74.03
N PHE A 6 -13.45 -26.00 -74.11
CA PHE A 6 -12.36 -25.87 -73.13
C PHE A 6 -12.22 -24.39 -72.74
N TRP A 7 -12.60 -24.06 -71.50
CA TRP A 7 -12.28 -22.81 -70.82
C TRP A 7 -11.37 -23.17 -69.65
N ILE A 8 -10.15 -22.65 -69.65
CA ILE A 8 -9.18 -22.81 -68.56
C ILE A 8 -9.42 -21.65 -67.59
N TRP A 9 -9.82 -21.96 -66.36
CA TRP A 9 -9.77 -21.04 -65.23
C TRP A 9 -8.56 -21.42 -64.37
N THR A 10 -7.53 -20.58 -64.36
CA THR A 10 -6.45 -20.64 -63.36
C THR A 10 -6.82 -19.75 -62.18
N ALA A 11 -7.32 -20.37 -61.10
CA ALA A 11 -7.46 -19.72 -59.81
C ALA A 11 -6.14 -19.84 -59.03
N GLY A 12 -5.40 -18.75 -58.91
CA GLY A 12 -4.20 -18.66 -58.06
C GLY A 12 -4.58 -18.60 -56.59
N TRP A 13 -4.23 -19.63 -55.83
CA TRP A 13 -4.26 -19.64 -54.37
C TRP A 13 -2.98 -18.99 -53.83
N LEU A 14 -3.10 -17.76 -53.32
CA LEU A 14 -2.07 -17.14 -52.48
C LEU A 14 -2.24 -17.66 -51.05
N LEU A 15 -1.42 -18.64 -50.67
CA LEU A 15 -1.22 -19.04 -49.27
C LEU A 15 -0.48 -17.92 -48.54
N SER A 16 -1.21 -17.12 -47.77
CA SER A 16 -0.61 -16.26 -46.74
C SER A 16 -0.17 -17.12 -45.56
N CYS A 17 1.08 -17.60 -45.59
CA CYS A 17 1.75 -18.12 -44.41
C CYS A 17 2.05 -16.97 -43.44
N SER A 18 1.14 -16.72 -42.52
CA SER A 18 1.40 -15.91 -41.33
C SER A 18 2.37 -16.67 -40.43
N LEU A 19 3.68 -16.50 -40.66
CA LEU A 19 4.70 -16.93 -39.70
C LEU A 19 4.53 -16.07 -38.45
N ALA A 20 3.92 -16.64 -37.42
CA ALA A 20 4.00 -16.08 -36.08
C ALA A 20 5.48 -16.05 -35.70
N VAL A 21 6.09 -14.86 -35.70
CA VAL A 21 7.39 -14.64 -35.09
C VAL A 21 7.21 -14.99 -33.61
N GLN A 22 7.64 -16.19 -33.21
CA GLN A 22 7.70 -16.51 -31.79
C GLN A 22 8.79 -15.63 -31.19
N ALA A 23 8.38 -14.75 -30.26
CA ALA A 23 9.32 -13.96 -29.51
C ALA A 23 10.29 -14.91 -28.79
N GLN A 24 11.60 -14.64 -28.87
CA GLN A 24 12.62 -15.47 -28.23
C GLN A 24 12.48 -15.46 -26.70
N ILE A 25 11.77 -14.48 -26.14
CA ILE A 25 11.40 -14.42 -24.74
C ILE A 25 9.97 -13.90 -24.65
N GLU A 26 9.14 -14.58 -23.87
CA GLU A 26 7.76 -14.17 -23.59
C GLU A 26 7.63 -13.77 -22.12
N ILE A 27 6.91 -12.68 -21.85
CA ILE A 27 6.69 -12.16 -20.50
C ILE A 27 5.20 -11.99 -20.26
N ASN A 28 4.65 -12.80 -19.37
CA ASN A 28 3.29 -12.67 -18.86
C ASN A 28 3.37 -12.40 -17.36
N TRP A 29 2.54 -11.53 -16.83
CA TRP A 29 2.63 -11.19 -15.41
C TRP A 29 1.31 -10.69 -14.84
N THR A 30 1.21 -10.77 -13.52
CA THR A 30 0.03 -10.39 -12.75
C THR A 30 0.43 -9.68 -11.47
N LEU A 31 -0.34 -8.67 -11.07
CA LEU A 31 -0.28 -8.10 -9.73
C LEU A 31 -1.08 -8.98 -8.76
N ALA A 32 -0.63 -9.08 -7.51
CA ALA A 32 -1.44 -9.68 -6.45
C ALA A 32 -2.76 -8.90 -6.26
N HIS A 33 -2.67 -7.57 -6.32
CA HIS A 33 -3.82 -6.67 -6.28
C HIS A 33 -3.64 -5.50 -7.26
N GLY A 34 -4.70 -5.14 -7.97
CA GLY A 34 -4.73 -3.92 -8.80
C GLY A 34 -4.92 -2.63 -8.00
N ARG A 35 -5.15 -2.75 -6.68
CA ARG A 35 -5.41 -1.64 -5.76
C ARG A 35 -4.76 -1.92 -4.41
N THR A 36 -4.04 -0.94 -3.86
CA THR A 36 -3.27 -1.09 -2.61
C THR A 36 -3.43 0.12 -1.70
N VAL A 37 -3.20 -0.08 -0.40
CA VAL A 37 -3.01 1.02 0.55
C VAL A 37 -1.61 1.63 0.35
N LEU A 38 -1.48 2.92 0.59
CA LEU A 38 -0.18 3.59 0.61
C LEU A 38 0.80 2.85 1.53
N MET A 39 2.02 2.60 1.05
CA MET A 39 3.06 1.82 1.73
C MET A 39 2.78 0.31 1.89
N GLU A 40 1.68 -0.21 1.33
CA GLU A 40 1.47 -1.65 1.20
C GLU A 40 2.43 -2.23 0.15
N PRO A 41 3.09 -3.36 0.43
CA PRO A 41 3.90 -4.05 -0.55
C PRO A 41 3.16 -4.38 -1.85
N VAL A 42 3.73 -3.96 -2.98
CA VAL A 42 3.17 -4.18 -4.31
C VAL A 42 3.75 -5.47 -4.88
N LEU A 43 3.10 -6.59 -4.59
CA LEU A 43 3.53 -7.92 -5.03
C LEU A 43 3.09 -8.23 -6.47
N ALA A 44 3.97 -8.87 -7.23
CA ALA A 44 3.68 -9.36 -8.56
C ALA A 44 4.40 -10.68 -8.88
N THR A 45 3.82 -11.45 -9.78
CA THR A 45 4.41 -12.67 -10.33
C THR A 45 4.67 -12.48 -11.82
N VAL A 46 5.94 -12.56 -12.22
CA VAL A 46 6.38 -12.45 -13.61
C VAL A 46 6.73 -13.83 -14.14
N ASN A 47 5.93 -14.34 -15.07
CA ASN A 47 6.18 -15.58 -15.79
C ASN A 47 7.01 -15.28 -17.04
N ILE A 48 8.23 -15.79 -17.09
CA ILE A 48 9.18 -15.57 -18.18
C ILE A 48 9.43 -16.90 -18.87
N ALA A 49 9.04 -17.01 -20.14
CA ALA A 49 9.36 -18.16 -20.99
C ALA A 49 10.60 -17.86 -21.83
N ASN A 50 11.62 -18.71 -21.74
CA ASN A 50 12.92 -18.51 -22.37
C ASN A 50 13.08 -19.39 -23.62
N TYR A 51 12.83 -18.84 -24.79
CA TYR A 51 13.08 -19.50 -26.09
C TYR A 51 14.35 -18.99 -26.78
N SER A 52 15.27 -18.37 -26.04
CA SER A 52 16.45 -17.70 -26.60
C SER A 52 17.62 -18.64 -26.94
N GLY A 53 17.54 -19.91 -26.52
CA GLY A 53 18.62 -20.90 -26.68
C GLY A 53 19.80 -20.71 -25.71
N ARG A 54 19.70 -19.79 -24.75
CA ARG A 54 20.70 -19.55 -23.69
C ARG A 54 20.01 -19.38 -22.35
N ASP A 55 20.68 -19.71 -21.27
CA ASP A 55 20.15 -19.47 -19.93
C ASP A 55 20.04 -17.97 -19.65
N LEU A 56 18.93 -17.55 -19.03
CA LEU A 56 18.76 -16.22 -18.48
C LEU A 56 19.18 -16.23 -17.03
N ASP A 57 20.31 -15.60 -16.73
CA ASP A 57 20.79 -15.39 -15.38
C ASP A 57 20.35 -14.00 -14.91
N LEU A 58 19.37 -13.95 -14.00
CA LEU A 58 18.82 -12.72 -13.41
C LEU A 58 19.54 -12.30 -12.12
N THR A 59 20.68 -12.90 -11.80
CA THR A 59 21.50 -12.45 -10.68
C THR A 59 22.10 -11.07 -10.96
N ALA A 60 22.61 -10.40 -9.91
CA ALA A 60 23.17 -9.06 -10.04
C ALA A 60 24.34 -8.94 -11.04
N ARG A 61 25.02 -10.05 -11.38
CA ARG A 61 26.10 -10.11 -12.37
C ARG A 61 25.74 -10.99 -13.57
N GLY A 62 24.46 -11.36 -13.70
CA GLY A 62 23.97 -12.24 -14.73
C GLY A 62 23.93 -11.57 -16.11
N ASN A 63 23.54 -12.35 -17.10
CA ASN A 63 23.44 -11.91 -18.50
C ASN A 63 22.08 -11.30 -18.86
N ALA A 64 21.14 -11.30 -17.93
CA ALA A 64 19.78 -10.79 -18.09
C ALA A 64 19.38 -9.94 -16.88
N LYS A 65 18.51 -8.95 -17.10
CA LYS A 65 18.05 -8.06 -16.03
C LYS A 65 16.54 -7.87 -16.14
N LEU A 66 15.83 -8.21 -15.07
CA LEU A 66 14.41 -7.92 -14.91
C LEU A 66 14.23 -6.58 -14.18
N ALA A 67 13.45 -5.70 -14.79
CA ALA A 67 13.04 -4.41 -14.25
C ALA A 67 11.54 -4.19 -14.51
N CYS A 68 11.03 -3.06 -14.04
CA CYS A 68 9.71 -2.55 -14.36
C CYS A 68 9.82 -1.07 -14.74
N ASP A 69 9.25 -0.70 -15.88
CA ASP A 69 8.99 0.69 -16.22
C ASP A 69 7.74 1.10 -15.44
N VAL A 70 7.92 1.98 -14.45
CA VAL A 70 6.87 2.48 -13.56
C VAL A 70 6.61 3.94 -13.89
N GLU A 71 5.40 4.26 -14.30
CA GLU A 71 4.97 5.62 -14.65
C GLU A 71 3.88 6.11 -13.68
N ASP A 72 4.02 7.34 -13.17
CA ASP A 72 3.02 8.02 -12.33
C ASP A 72 2.09 8.93 -13.17
N GLN A 73 2.59 9.44 -14.30
CA GLN A 73 1.85 10.17 -15.32
C GLN A 73 2.36 9.75 -16.70
N PRO A 74 1.61 10.00 -17.79
CA PRO A 74 2.09 9.70 -19.13
C PRO A 74 3.50 10.28 -19.34
N THR A 75 4.45 9.44 -19.73
CA THR A 75 5.86 9.79 -20.01
C THR A 75 6.71 10.20 -18.80
N SER A 76 6.16 10.18 -17.58
CA SER A 76 6.91 10.42 -16.34
C SER A 76 7.25 9.09 -15.67
N THR A 77 8.53 8.88 -15.33
CA THR A 77 9.01 7.64 -14.71
C THR A 77 9.26 7.82 -13.22
N VAL A 78 8.79 6.87 -12.42
CA VAL A 78 9.06 6.80 -10.99
C VAL A 78 10.51 6.40 -10.74
N ALA A 79 11.17 7.13 -9.85
CA ALA A 79 12.55 6.84 -9.48
C ALA A 79 12.69 5.48 -8.77
N GLY A 80 13.74 4.75 -9.11
CA GLY A 80 14.14 3.54 -8.40
C GLY A 80 14.66 3.84 -6.99
N THR A 81 14.61 2.85 -6.11
CA THR A 81 15.18 2.91 -4.75
C THR A 81 16.66 2.54 -4.72
N GLY A 82 17.20 2.04 -5.83
CA GLY A 82 18.53 1.44 -5.92
C GLY A 82 18.56 -0.04 -5.50
N GLN A 83 17.46 -0.59 -4.99
CA GLN A 83 17.34 -2.01 -4.70
C GLN A 83 17.01 -2.80 -5.97
N PRO A 84 17.57 -4.02 -6.14
CA PRO A 84 17.20 -4.88 -7.24
C PRO A 84 15.75 -5.36 -7.09
N LEU A 85 15.04 -5.44 -8.22
CA LEU A 85 13.68 -5.99 -8.28
C LEU A 85 13.67 -7.49 -7.95
N VAL A 86 14.64 -8.23 -8.46
CA VAL A 86 14.86 -9.64 -8.17
C VAL A 86 15.84 -9.77 -7.00
N ARG A 87 15.34 -10.22 -5.85
CA ARG A 87 16.12 -10.28 -4.59
C ARG A 87 16.82 -11.61 -4.34
N ARG A 88 16.31 -12.68 -4.95
CA ARG A 88 16.89 -14.02 -4.85
C ARG A 88 17.55 -14.38 -6.17
N PRO A 89 18.68 -15.11 -6.17
CA PRO A 89 19.25 -15.64 -7.41
C PRO A 89 18.21 -16.43 -8.20
N VAL A 90 17.98 -16.04 -9.46
CA VAL A 90 17.09 -16.74 -10.38
C VAL A 90 17.83 -16.98 -11.69
N ILE A 91 17.89 -18.23 -12.10
CA ILE A 91 18.35 -18.65 -13.42
C ILE A 91 17.15 -19.27 -14.13
N ILE A 92 16.93 -18.97 -15.40
CA ILE A 92 15.88 -19.54 -16.24
C ILE A 92 16.57 -20.26 -17.40
N PRO A 93 16.67 -21.61 -17.37
CA PRO A 93 17.28 -22.39 -18.42
C PRO A 93 16.66 -22.16 -19.80
N ALA A 94 17.44 -22.39 -20.85
CA ALA A 94 16.91 -22.38 -22.21
C ALA A 94 15.77 -23.40 -22.39
N GLY A 95 14.65 -22.97 -22.95
CA GLY A 95 13.44 -23.77 -23.16
C GLY A 95 12.51 -23.85 -21.94
N GLU A 96 12.88 -23.27 -20.79
CA GLU A 96 12.04 -23.28 -19.58
C GLU A 96 11.22 -22.00 -19.43
N THR A 97 10.11 -22.14 -18.68
CA THR A 97 9.33 -21.02 -18.14
C THR A 97 9.47 -21.00 -16.63
N ARG A 98 9.75 -19.83 -16.05
CA ARG A 98 9.79 -19.66 -14.59
C ARG A 98 8.95 -18.48 -14.12
N ALA A 99 8.29 -18.68 -12.99
CA ALA A 99 7.62 -17.64 -12.23
C ALA A 99 8.64 -16.94 -11.32
N VAL A 100 8.71 -15.62 -11.40
CA VAL A 100 9.57 -14.77 -10.58
C VAL A 100 8.69 -13.85 -9.74
N GLU A 101 8.70 -14.07 -8.42
CA GLU A 101 8.00 -13.22 -7.46
C GLU A 101 8.81 -11.95 -7.17
N VAL A 102 8.16 -10.80 -7.25
CA VAL A 102 8.80 -9.50 -7.04
C VAL A 102 7.93 -8.58 -6.18
N ASN A 103 8.58 -7.64 -5.48
CA ASN A 103 7.91 -6.55 -4.76
C ASN A 103 8.33 -5.21 -5.38
N LEU A 104 7.42 -4.55 -6.09
CA LEU A 104 7.69 -3.30 -6.79
C LEU A 104 7.95 -2.14 -5.82
N LEU A 105 7.25 -2.07 -4.68
CA LEU A 105 7.47 -1.02 -3.67
C LEU A 105 8.89 -1.06 -3.10
N ALA A 106 9.54 -2.23 -3.12
CA ALA A 106 10.91 -2.36 -2.64
C ALA A 106 11.95 -1.78 -3.61
N ALA A 107 11.64 -1.76 -4.92
CA ALA A 107 12.55 -1.36 -5.99
C ALA A 107 12.22 0.03 -6.58
N TYR A 108 10.99 0.52 -6.40
CA TYR A 108 10.48 1.78 -6.96
C TYR A 108 9.81 2.63 -5.89
N ARG A 109 9.91 3.96 -6.02
CA ARG A 109 9.30 4.93 -5.10
C ARG A 109 7.80 5.12 -5.37
N ILE A 110 7.02 4.05 -5.19
CA ILE A 110 5.56 4.05 -5.30
C ILE A 110 4.98 4.53 -3.97
N VAL A 111 5.14 5.82 -3.69
CA VAL A 111 4.91 6.43 -2.36
C VAL A 111 3.90 7.56 -2.38
N GLU A 112 3.15 7.71 -3.46
CA GLU A 112 2.05 8.67 -3.55
C GLU A 112 0.73 7.96 -3.81
N GLY A 113 -0.34 8.46 -3.20
CA GLY A 113 -1.70 7.97 -3.44
C GLY A 113 -2.21 8.41 -4.80
N GLN A 114 -1.92 7.62 -5.83
CA GLN A 114 -2.33 7.84 -7.22
C GLN A 114 -2.34 6.53 -8.03
N SER A 115 -2.71 6.63 -9.30
CA SER A 115 -2.62 5.51 -10.25
C SER A 115 -1.25 5.47 -10.91
N TYR A 116 -0.65 4.29 -10.94
CA TYR A 116 0.61 4.00 -11.63
C TYR A 116 0.38 3.07 -12.80
N MET A 117 1.18 3.22 -13.85
CA MET A 117 1.24 2.30 -14.97
C MET A 117 2.54 1.51 -14.90
N LEU A 118 2.42 0.19 -14.97
CA LEU A 118 3.51 -0.74 -14.70
C LEU A 118 3.74 -1.62 -15.92
N THR A 119 4.98 -1.72 -16.38
CA THR A 119 5.36 -2.59 -17.50
C THR A 119 6.63 -3.35 -17.14
N PRO A 120 6.63 -4.68 -17.00
CA PRO A 120 7.85 -5.43 -16.74
C PRO A 120 8.70 -5.44 -18.00
N VAL A 121 10.00 -5.29 -17.80
CA VAL A 121 10.98 -5.26 -18.88
C VAL A 121 12.10 -6.23 -18.56
N LEU A 122 12.37 -7.13 -19.50
CA LEU A 122 13.55 -7.97 -19.46
C LEU A 122 14.59 -7.46 -20.48
N GLU A 123 15.78 -7.15 -19.99
CA GLU A 123 16.94 -6.86 -20.82
C GLU A 123 17.78 -8.12 -21.00
N PHE A 124 18.02 -8.53 -22.25
CA PHE A 124 18.88 -9.67 -22.59
C PHE A 124 19.49 -9.49 -23.97
N GLY A 125 20.81 -9.71 -24.10
CA GLY A 125 21.50 -9.64 -25.40
C GLY A 125 21.43 -8.28 -26.09
N GLY A 126 21.30 -7.19 -25.35
CA GLY A 126 21.12 -5.83 -25.89
C GLY A 126 19.70 -5.52 -26.38
N MET A 127 18.75 -6.45 -26.22
CA MET A 127 17.34 -6.27 -26.55
C MET A 127 16.50 -6.09 -25.29
N ARG A 128 15.37 -5.37 -25.42
CA ARG A 128 14.35 -5.21 -24.37
C ARG A 128 13.09 -5.97 -24.79
N PHE A 129 12.61 -6.83 -23.89
CA PHE A 129 11.36 -7.56 -24.02
C PHE A 129 10.37 -7.00 -23.01
N PHE A 130 9.16 -6.67 -23.46
CA PHE A 130 8.15 -6.01 -22.65
C PHE A 130 7.00 -6.97 -22.37
N GLY A 131 6.55 -7.03 -21.12
CA GLY A 131 5.26 -7.63 -20.81
C GLY A 131 4.11 -6.65 -21.03
N GLN A 132 2.88 -7.13 -20.83
CA GLN A 132 1.68 -6.29 -20.87
C GLN A 132 1.75 -5.14 -19.85
N ARG A 133 1.15 -3.99 -20.18
CA ARG A 133 1.05 -2.84 -19.26
C ARG A 133 -0.15 -3.03 -18.33
N LEU A 134 0.07 -2.93 -17.01
CA LEU A 134 -0.98 -3.02 -15.99
C LEU A 134 -1.12 -1.70 -15.22
N SER A 135 -2.33 -1.42 -14.72
CA SER A 135 -2.61 -0.28 -13.84
C SER A 135 -2.61 -0.73 -12.39
N LEU A 136 -2.00 0.07 -11.51
CA LEU A 136 -2.05 -0.07 -10.05
C LEU A 136 -2.62 1.21 -9.45
N GLU A 137 -3.70 1.09 -8.68
CA GLU A 137 -4.23 2.19 -7.88
C GLU A 137 -3.65 2.15 -6.46
N VAL A 138 -2.98 3.22 -6.04
CA VAL A 138 -2.50 3.39 -4.66
C VAL A 138 -3.34 4.46 -3.99
N GLN A 139 -3.83 4.19 -2.79
CA GLN A 139 -4.65 5.14 -2.04
C GLN A 139 -4.28 5.13 -0.55
N PRO A 140 -4.40 6.25 0.17
CA PRO A 140 -4.14 6.28 1.61
C PRO A 140 -5.12 5.41 2.42
N GLY A 141 -6.29 5.10 1.86
CA GLY A 141 -7.38 4.41 2.56
C GLY A 141 -8.12 5.31 3.56
N ILE A 142 -9.34 4.90 3.91
CA ILE A 142 -10.15 5.57 4.93
C ILE A 142 -9.52 5.29 6.30
N GLU A 143 -9.19 6.33 7.05
CA GLU A 143 -8.72 6.21 8.43
C GLU A 143 -9.91 5.89 9.35
N LEU A 144 -9.90 4.70 9.95
CA LEU A 144 -10.88 4.30 10.97
C LEU A 144 -10.41 4.65 12.38
N LEU A 145 -9.10 4.57 12.60
CA LEU A 145 -8.49 4.85 13.89
C LEU A 145 -7.06 5.33 13.67
N ARG A 146 -6.63 6.29 14.50
CA ARG A 146 -5.25 6.71 14.67
C ARG A 146 -4.95 6.88 16.15
N ARG A 147 -3.84 6.34 16.64
CA ARG A 147 -3.41 6.52 18.03
C ARG A 147 -1.88 6.54 18.15
N ASP A 148 -1.38 7.43 18.99
CA ASP A 148 0.03 7.50 19.36
C ASP A 148 0.27 6.71 20.65
N PHE A 149 1.36 5.96 20.66
CA PHE A 149 1.74 5.06 21.74
C PHE A 149 3.18 5.31 22.17
N GLY A 150 3.44 5.39 23.47
CA GLY A 150 4.80 5.50 24.01
C GLY A 150 5.44 4.12 24.15
N MET A 151 6.71 3.97 23.76
CA MET A 151 7.41 2.69 23.85
C MET A 151 8.06 2.52 25.23
N PRO A 152 7.83 1.38 25.93
CA PRO A 152 8.31 1.17 27.30
C PRO A 152 9.83 1.32 27.50
N SER A 153 10.63 0.96 26.48
CA SER A 153 12.08 0.80 26.61
C SER A 153 12.91 1.90 25.93
N SER A 154 12.36 2.64 24.96
CA SER A 154 13.12 3.58 24.13
C SER A 154 12.76 5.05 24.33
N GLY A 155 11.64 5.36 25.00
CA GLY A 155 11.10 6.72 25.08
C GLY A 155 10.63 7.28 23.73
N GLU A 156 10.68 6.47 22.66
CA GLU A 156 10.11 6.83 21.36
C GLU A 156 8.60 6.61 21.36
N ALA A 157 7.93 7.24 20.39
CA ALA A 157 6.53 6.97 20.11
C ALA A 157 6.37 6.11 18.86
N ARG A 158 5.21 5.47 18.72
CA ARG A 158 4.71 4.88 17.48
C ARG A 158 3.35 5.47 17.19
N THR A 159 3.12 5.85 15.94
CA THR A 159 1.78 6.22 15.46
C THR A 159 1.22 5.01 14.74
N VAL A 160 0.08 4.51 15.22
CA VAL A 160 -0.59 3.37 14.63
C VAL A 160 -1.91 3.82 14.00
N PHE A 161 -2.18 3.31 12.79
CA PHE A 161 -3.40 3.56 12.04
C PHE A 161 -4.12 2.26 11.72
N LEU A 162 -5.45 2.30 11.76
CA LEU A 162 -6.30 1.33 11.09
C LEU A 162 -6.89 1.97 9.84
N ARG A 163 -6.53 1.43 8.68
CA ARG A 163 -6.94 1.94 7.36
C ARG A 163 -7.89 0.95 6.68
N LEU A 164 -8.84 1.47 5.93
CA LEU A 164 -9.85 0.69 5.22
C LEU A 164 -9.81 1.01 3.73
N ILE A 165 -9.83 -0.02 2.89
CA ILE A 165 -10.09 0.12 1.46
C ILE A 165 -11.12 -0.92 0.99
N HIS A 166 -11.84 -0.57 -0.08
CA HIS A 166 -12.65 -1.55 -0.80
C HIS A 166 -11.79 -2.21 -1.89
N ARG A 167 -11.55 -3.51 -1.77
CA ARG A 167 -10.71 -4.32 -2.66
C ARG A 167 -11.30 -5.71 -2.82
N ASP A 168 -11.28 -6.24 -4.04
CA ASP A 168 -11.73 -7.60 -4.34
C ASP A 168 -13.15 -7.89 -3.78
N ARG A 169 -14.08 -6.95 -4.05
CA ARG A 169 -15.51 -6.99 -3.66
C ARG A 169 -15.78 -6.98 -2.15
N SER A 170 -14.79 -6.66 -1.33
CA SER A 170 -14.91 -6.64 0.13
C SER A 170 -14.19 -5.44 0.74
N ASP A 171 -14.65 -5.00 1.90
CA ASP A 171 -13.95 -4.01 2.71
C ASP A 171 -12.78 -4.73 3.42
N ARG A 172 -11.56 -4.22 3.25
CA ARG A 172 -10.31 -4.77 3.78
C ARG A 172 -9.70 -3.82 4.81
N LEU A 173 -9.35 -4.36 5.97
CA LEU A 173 -8.73 -3.63 7.07
C LEU A 173 -7.21 -3.78 7.04
N PHE A 174 -6.50 -2.69 7.32
CA PHE A 174 -5.05 -2.64 7.35
C PHE A 174 -4.56 -2.03 8.65
N PHE A 175 -3.49 -2.61 9.20
CA PHE A 175 -2.70 -2.03 10.28
C PHE A 175 -1.51 -1.30 9.65
N ARG A 176 -1.30 -0.02 9.97
CA ARG A 176 -0.10 0.72 9.61
C ARG A 176 0.58 1.22 10.88
N ILE A 177 1.89 1.08 10.95
CA ILE A 177 2.71 1.57 12.05
C ILE A 177 3.82 2.46 11.51
N ASP A 178 3.94 3.64 12.11
CA ASP A 178 4.94 4.64 11.76
C ASP A 178 5.79 5.01 12.98
N ASN A 179 7.06 5.36 12.73
CA ASN A 179 7.95 5.99 13.70
C ASN A 179 7.98 7.51 13.43
N PRO A 180 7.30 8.32 14.25
CA PRO A 180 7.26 9.76 14.05
C PRO A 180 8.60 10.47 14.25
N SER A 181 9.52 9.92 15.05
CA SER A 181 10.82 10.58 15.30
C SER A 181 11.76 10.46 14.10
N SER A 182 11.80 9.29 13.46
CA SER A 182 12.59 9.05 12.25
C SER A 182 11.85 9.47 10.97
N GLY A 183 10.54 9.65 11.06
CA GLY A 183 9.69 9.84 9.91
C GLY A 183 9.56 8.58 9.06
N TYR A 184 9.69 7.37 9.61
CA TYR A 184 9.60 6.16 8.79
C TYR A 184 8.28 5.42 8.95
N CYS A 185 7.72 4.95 7.84
CA CYS A 185 6.71 3.89 7.88
C CYS A 185 7.40 2.57 8.23
N LEU A 186 7.06 2.00 9.38
CA LEU A 186 7.61 0.72 9.84
C LEU A 186 6.87 -0.47 9.22
N GLY A 187 5.61 -0.28 8.79
CA GLY A 187 4.93 -1.25 7.94
C GLY A 187 3.44 -1.06 7.77
N VAL A 188 2.89 -1.75 6.76
CA VAL A 188 1.45 -1.80 6.44
C VAL A 188 1.06 -3.26 6.17
N PHE A 189 0.03 -3.73 6.87
CA PHE A 189 -0.35 -5.14 6.96
C PHE A 189 -1.85 -5.30 6.73
N GLU A 190 -2.26 -6.12 5.76
CA GLU A 190 -3.67 -6.51 5.62
C GLU A 190 -4.05 -7.42 6.79
N LEU A 191 -5.11 -7.05 7.52
CA LEU A 191 -5.69 -7.85 8.61
C LEU A 191 -6.82 -8.76 8.12
N GLY A 192 -7.36 -8.47 6.93
CA GLY A 192 -8.38 -9.27 6.26
C GLY A 192 -9.67 -8.48 6.01
N ARG A 193 -10.74 -9.23 5.76
CA ARG A 193 -12.08 -8.69 5.56
C ARG A 193 -12.60 -8.05 6.85
N VAL A 194 -13.29 -6.92 6.73
CA VAL A 194 -14.02 -6.30 7.85
C VAL A 194 -15.49 -6.09 7.50
N ILE A 195 -16.37 -6.29 8.48
CA ILE A 195 -17.76 -5.83 8.41
C ILE A 195 -18.00 -4.76 9.48
N ARG A 196 -18.71 -3.70 9.10
CA ARG A 196 -18.80 -2.45 9.89
C ARG A 196 -19.92 -2.44 10.94
N PHE A 197 -20.26 -3.61 11.52
CA PHE A 197 -21.17 -3.68 12.68
C PHE A 197 -20.43 -3.57 14.03
N PHE A 198 -19.11 -3.70 14.00
CA PHE A 198 -18.20 -3.54 15.13
C PHE A 198 -17.09 -2.58 14.73
N VAL A 199 -16.83 -1.58 15.58
CA VAL A 199 -15.70 -0.65 15.38
C VAL A 199 -14.42 -1.39 15.78
N PRO A 200 -13.43 -1.56 14.89
CA PRO A 200 -12.17 -2.19 15.24
C PRO A 200 -11.52 -1.51 16.45
N SER A 201 -10.96 -2.30 17.36
CA SER A 201 -10.29 -1.81 18.56
C SER A 201 -8.78 -2.03 18.46
N LEU A 202 -8.02 -1.15 19.09
CA LEU A 202 -6.56 -1.15 19.10
C LEU A 202 -6.07 -0.83 20.52
N GLU A 203 -5.26 -1.71 21.10
CA GLU A 203 -4.65 -1.56 22.43
C GLU A 203 -3.18 -1.99 22.42
N GLN A 204 -2.39 -1.60 23.44
CA GLN A 204 -0.92 -1.82 23.46
C GLN A 204 -0.36 -2.76 24.56
N ASP A 205 -1.04 -3.36 25.52
CA ASP A 205 -0.33 -4.15 26.55
C ASP A 205 0.88 -3.45 27.25
N ARG A 206 1.66 -4.16 28.09
CA ARG A 206 2.81 -3.61 28.85
C ARG A 206 4.16 -3.84 28.19
N ASP A 207 4.25 -4.85 27.33
CA ASP A 207 5.47 -5.27 26.63
C ASP A 207 5.61 -4.50 25.29
N GLY A 208 4.61 -3.67 24.96
CA GLY A 208 4.58 -2.82 23.79
C GLY A 208 3.98 -3.53 22.58
N VAL A 209 3.30 -4.67 22.78
CA VAL A 209 2.64 -5.42 21.71
C VAL A 209 1.33 -4.75 21.35
N PHE A 210 1.10 -4.49 20.06
CA PHE A 210 -0.17 -3.98 19.58
C PHE A 210 -1.17 -5.11 19.37
N HIS A 211 -2.37 -4.95 19.91
CA HIS A 211 -3.51 -5.84 19.77
C HIS A 211 -4.57 -5.16 18.93
N VAL A 212 -4.95 -5.76 17.81
CA VAL A 212 -6.08 -5.31 16.99
C VAL A 212 -7.16 -6.37 17.03
N LEU A 213 -8.38 -5.99 17.41
CA LEU A 213 -9.56 -6.85 17.29
C LEU A 213 -10.52 -6.23 16.30
N HIS A 214 -10.95 -7.00 15.30
CA HIS A 214 -11.95 -6.57 14.33
C HIS A 214 -12.91 -7.70 13.98
N GLN A 215 -14.07 -7.34 13.42
CA GLN A 215 -15.10 -8.29 13.02
C GLN A 215 -14.95 -8.63 11.53
N SER A 216 -14.72 -9.91 11.22
CA SER A 216 -14.56 -10.42 9.84
C SER A 216 -15.86 -10.99 9.26
N GLY A 217 -16.81 -11.36 10.12
CA GLY A 217 -18.12 -11.92 9.77
C GLY A 217 -19.17 -11.68 10.86
N PRO A 218 -20.46 -11.98 10.63
CA PRO A 218 -21.56 -11.61 11.54
C PRO A 218 -21.33 -11.98 13.02
N ASP A 219 -20.69 -13.11 13.27
CA ASP A 219 -20.32 -13.65 14.58
C ASP A 219 -18.82 -13.99 14.67
N ARG A 220 -18.01 -13.53 13.72
CA ARG A 220 -16.59 -13.87 13.60
C ARG A 220 -15.70 -12.66 13.80
N PHE A 221 -14.66 -12.85 14.60
CA PHE A 221 -13.70 -11.83 14.98
C PHE A 221 -12.28 -12.34 14.83
N VAL A 222 -11.37 -11.43 14.50
CA VAL A 222 -9.95 -11.72 14.36
C VAL A 222 -9.20 -10.81 15.31
N HIS A 223 -8.37 -11.42 16.15
CA HIS A 223 -7.41 -10.74 17.00
C HIS A 223 -6.02 -10.90 16.41
N THR A 224 -5.38 -9.80 16.04
CA THR A 224 -4.02 -9.78 15.48
C THR A 224 -3.07 -9.10 16.46
N ARG A 225 -1.84 -9.61 16.55
CA ARG A 225 -0.77 -9.06 17.39
C ARG A 225 0.43 -8.62 16.55
N PHE A 226 1.01 -7.47 16.91
CA PHE A 226 2.23 -6.95 16.31
C PHE A 226 3.22 -6.47 17.38
N GLY A 227 4.51 -6.68 17.18
CA GLY A 227 5.56 -6.09 18.00
C GLY A 227 5.63 -4.57 17.83
N TYR A 228 6.42 -3.91 18.69
CA TYR A 228 6.57 -2.45 18.71
C TYR A 228 7.26 -1.86 17.46
N ASP A 229 7.92 -2.72 16.67
CA ASP A 229 8.59 -2.42 15.40
C ASP A 229 7.77 -2.84 14.18
N GLY A 230 6.57 -3.40 14.40
CA GLY A 230 5.69 -3.90 13.36
C GLY A 230 5.88 -5.37 13.03
N GLU A 231 6.73 -6.13 13.73
CA GLU A 231 6.84 -7.57 13.52
C GLU A 231 5.47 -8.27 13.76
N PRO A 232 4.92 -9.03 12.79
CA PRO A 232 3.69 -9.78 13.01
C PRO A 232 3.91 -10.92 14.01
N LEU A 233 3.15 -10.94 15.10
CA LEU A 233 3.24 -11.97 16.16
C LEU A 233 2.17 -13.06 16.02
N GLY A 234 1.24 -12.91 15.08
CA GLY A 234 0.21 -13.91 14.78
C GLY A 234 -1.22 -13.37 14.89
N ALA A 235 -2.17 -14.21 14.47
CA ALA A 235 -3.60 -13.95 14.54
C ALA A 235 -4.34 -15.13 15.16
N GLU A 236 -5.38 -14.82 15.93
CA GLU A 236 -6.30 -15.77 16.55
C GLU A 236 -7.74 -15.41 16.17
N PHE A 237 -8.60 -16.42 16.08
CA PHE A 237 -9.98 -16.25 15.64
C PHE A 237 -10.96 -16.54 16.77
N TYR A 238 -12.05 -15.78 16.81
CA TYR A 238 -13.05 -15.84 17.87
C TYR A 238 -14.47 -15.82 17.30
N SER A 239 -15.33 -16.67 17.82
CA SER A 239 -16.78 -16.52 17.66
C SER A 239 -17.33 -15.70 18.82
N GLY A 240 -18.22 -14.75 18.55
CA GLY A 240 -18.75 -13.89 19.60
C GLY A 240 -19.92 -13.03 19.14
N GLN A 241 -20.47 -12.26 20.07
CA GLN A 241 -21.54 -11.30 19.80
C GLN A 241 -21.01 -9.88 19.89
N VAL A 242 -21.47 -9.03 18.97
CA VAL A 242 -21.18 -7.58 19.00
C VAL A 242 -21.65 -7.00 20.34
N GLY A 243 -20.78 -6.23 20.99
CA GLY A 243 -21.02 -5.66 22.33
C GLY A 243 -20.62 -6.57 23.49
N GLY A 244 -20.53 -7.89 23.26
CA GLY A 244 -19.98 -8.84 24.24
C GLY A 244 -18.47 -9.01 24.12
N ILE A 245 -17.98 -9.16 22.88
CA ILE A 245 -16.55 -9.36 22.62
C ILE A 245 -15.78 -8.04 22.61
N ARG A 246 -14.62 -8.01 23.28
CA ARG A 246 -13.75 -6.82 23.36
C ARG A 246 -12.32 -7.16 23.79
N LEU A 247 -11.39 -6.25 23.49
CA LEU A 247 -10.08 -6.21 24.13
C LEU A 247 -10.21 -5.67 25.56
N VAL A 248 -9.57 -6.32 26.52
CA VAL A 248 -9.50 -5.90 27.92
C VAL A 248 -8.04 -5.91 28.35
N ARG A 249 -7.62 -4.82 28.99
CA ARG A 249 -6.35 -4.75 29.71
C ARG A 249 -6.58 -5.20 31.14
N ASP A 250 -5.77 -6.13 31.64
CA ASP A 250 -5.80 -6.55 33.03
C ASP A 250 -4.94 -5.65 33.94
N ASP A 251 -4.94 -5.95 35.24
CA ASP A 251 -4.18 -5.19 36.25
C ASP A 251 -2.67 -5.30 36.05
N ASP A 252 -2.19 -6.38 35.42
CA ASP A 252 -0.79 -6.61 35.07
C ASP A 252 -0.38 -5.86 33.79
N GLY A 253 -1.34 -5.22 33.12
CA GLY A 253 -1.16 -4.48 31.89
C GLY A 253 -1.16 -5.36 30.64
N ALA A 254 -1.43 -6.66 30.74
CA ALA A 254 -1.58 -7.53 29.58
C ALA A 254 -2.93 -7.27 28.89
N VAL A 255 -3.00 -7.50 27.58
CA VAL A 255 -4.23 -7.34 26.79
C VAL A 255 -4.71 -8.68 26.25
N ALA A 256 -5.97 -9.00 26.52
CA ALA A 256 -6.61 -10.22 26.05
C ALA A 256 -8.00 -9.94 25.45
N VAL A 257 -8.47 -10.87 24.62
CA VAL A 257 -9.87 -10.89 24.14
C VAL A 257 -10.75 -11.49 25.23
N THR A 258 -11.90 -10.87 25.49
CA THR A 258 -12.93 -11.38 26.39
C THR A 258 -14.27 -11.40 25.67
N GLY A 259 -15.18 -12.31 26.05
CA GLY A 259 -16.54 -12.37 25.52
C GLY A 259 -16.69 -13.08 24.17
N GLY A 260 -15.73 -13.94 23.80
CA GLY A 260 -15.81 -14.81 22.62
C GLY A 260 -15.08 -16.14 22.83
N ASP A 261 -15.41 -17.12 21.99
CA ASP A 261 -14.87 -18.47 22.01
C ASP A 261 -13.83 -18.64 20.88
N ALA A 262 -12.60 -19.01 21.23
CA ALA A 262 -11.53 -19.17 20.26
C ALA A 262 -11.74 -20.39 19.34
N TYR A 263 -11.38 -20.26 18.05
CA TYR A 263 -11.40 -21.37 17.10
C TYR A 263 -10.18 -21.36 16.18
N THR A 264 -9.83 -22.53 15.63
CA THR A 264 -8.52 -22.76 14.98
C THR A 264 -8.48 -22.37 13.50
N GLU A 265 -9.59 -22.43 12.76
CA GLU A 265 -9.61 -22.09 11.32
C GLU A 265 -10.88 -21.34 10.94
N ASP A 266 -10.73 -20.20 10.27
CA ASP A 266 -11.84 -19.57 9.53
C ASP A 266 -11.81 -20.09 8.08
N PRO A 267 -12.77 -20.92 7.66
CA PRO A 267 -12.80 -21.48 6.31
C PRO A 267 -12.96 -20.40 5.22
N GLU A 268 -13.36 -19.17 5.56
CA GLU A 268 -13.45 -18.05 4.62
C GLU A 268 -12.28 -17.06 4.71
N THR A 269 -11.46 -17.16 5.77
CA THR A 269 -10.32 -16.26 6.02
C THR A 269 -9.12 -17.06 6.53
N PRO A 270 -8.35 -17.73 5.66
CA PRO A 270 -7.07 -18.28 6.09
C PRO A 270 -6.25 -17.11 6.63
N GLY A 271 -5.77 -17.22 7.88
CA GLY A 271 -5.09 -16.18 8.66
C GLY A 271 -3.75 -15.74 8.10
N LEU A 272 -3.72 -15.38 6.83
CA LEU A 272 -2.56 -14.95 6.09
C LEU A 272 -2.26 -13.52 6.51
N LEU A 273 -1.56 -13.38 7.64
CA LEU A 273 -0.78 -12.19 7.93
C LEU A 273 0.40 -12.17 6.96
N THR A 274 0.13 -11.93 5.67
CA THR A 274 1.21 -11.74 4.71
C THR A 274 1.68 -10.31 4.86
N ALA A 275 2.62 -10.14 5.79
CA ALA A 275 3.64 -9.14 5.56
C ALA A 275 4.65 -9.75 4.60
N PRO A 276 4.86 -9.20 3.39
CA PRO A 276 6.18 -9.27 2.81
C PRO A 276 7.12 -8.70 3.86
N GLY A 277 8.16 -9.46 4.22
CA GLY A 277 9.23 -8.95 5.06
C GLY A 277 9.63 -7.61 4.49
N LEU A 278 9.26 -6.54 5.19
CA LEU A 278 9.73 -5.23 4.83
C LEU A 278 11.24 -5.36 4.85
N PRO A 279 11.92 -4.86 3.82
CA PRO A 279 13.38 -4.80 3.88
C PRO A 279 13.70 -4.09 5.19
N PRO A 280 14.68 -4.57 5.98
CA PRO A 280 14.97 -4.02 7.30
C PRO A 280 15.00 -2.51 7.18
N SER A 281 14.01 -1.85 7.79
CA SER A 281 13.80 -0.40 7.74
C SER A 281 14.07 0.22 6.36
N HIS A 282 13.14 0.14 5.40
CA HIS A 282 13.21 1.08 4.28
C HIS A 282 12.80 2.47 4.76
N PRO A 283 13.69 3.48 4.68
CA PRO A 283 13.43 4.81 5.21
C PRO A 283 12.52 5.60 4.26
N TYR A 284 11.25 5.21 4.15
CA TYR A 284 10.27 6.04 3.46
C TYR A 284 9.76 7.09 4.43
N ASN A 285 9.99 8.36 4.10
CA ASN A 285 9.51 9.47 4.91
C ASN A 285 7.97 9.45 4.98
N MET A 286 7.38 9.53 6.18
CA MET A 286 5.94 9.59 6.45
C MET A 286 5.22 10.67 5.63
N SER A 287 5.95 11.71 5.21
CA SER A 287 5.40 12.84 4.45
C SER A 287 5.23 12.59 2.95
N LEU A 288 5.60 11.41 2.43
CA LEU A 288 5.44 11.07 1.01
C LEU A 288 4.03 10.50 0.80
N GLY A 289 3.20 11.20 0.02
CA GLY A 289 1.93 10.68 -0.50
C GLY A 289 0.67 10.93 0.31
N GLU A 290 0.76 11.35 1.57
CA GLU A 290 -0.37 11.90 2.29
C GLU A 290 -0.54 13.37 1.86
N SER A 291 -1.31 13.60 0.79
CA SER A 291 -1.75 14.96 0.46
C SER A 291 -2.42 15.53 1.70
N ALA A 292 -1.82 16.59 2.24
CA ALA A 292 -2.38 17.35 3.34
C ALA A 292 -3.83 17.68 2.98
N VAL A 293 -4.76 17.34 3.87
CA VAL A 293 -6.12 17.85 3.81
C VAL A 293 -6.02 19.37 3.56
N PRO A 294 -6.69 19.92 2.53
CA PRO A 294 -6.73 21.37 2.35
C PRO A 294 -7.45 21.95 3.57
N GLY A 295 -6.69 22.47 4.54
CA GLY A 295 -7.25 22.95 5.79
C GLY A 295 -6.24 23.20 6.91
N ALA A 296 -5.08 22.53 6.91
CA ALA A 296 -4.01 22.89 7.83
C ALA A 296 -3.12 23.98 7.22
N ALA A 297 -3.51 25.25 7.45
CA ALA A 297 -2.62 26.37 7.17
C ALA A 297 -1.28 26.14 7.90
N PRO A 298 -0.13 26.41 7.27
CA PRO A 298 1.15 26.38 7.98
C PRO A 298 1.08 27.38 9.12
N ALA A 299 1.52 26.97 10.32
CA ALA A 299 1.68 27.85 11.45
C ALA A 299 2.56 29.03 11.03
N GLY A 300 1.92 30.14 10.68
CA GLY A 300 2.58 31.40 10.41
C GLY A 300 3.38 31.78 11.64
N LYS A 301 4.62 32.21 11.43
CA LYS A 301 5.43 32.86 12.46
C LYS A 301 4.54 33.82 13.25
N ALA A 302 4.49 33.62 14.56
CA ALA A 302 3.80 34.54 15.46
C ALA A 302 4.26 35.99 15.15
N PRO A 303 3.33 36.94 14.98
CA PRO A 303 3.70 38.34 14.86
C PRO A 303 4.47 38.79 16.11
N PRO A 304 5.51 39.63 15.97
CA PRO A 304 6.20 40.17 17.13
C PRO A 304 5.21 40.99 17.98
N ALA A 305 5.35 40.86 19.30
CA ALA A 305 4.51 41.56 20.27
C ALA A 305 4.50 43.09 20.01
N PRO A 306 3.35 43.76 20.11
CA PRO A 306 3.28 45.20 19.96
C PRO A 306 4.06 45.89 21.08
N GLY A 307 4.95 46.82 20.70
CA GLY A 307 5.66 47.69 21.63
C GLY A 307 4.72 48.65 22.37
N PRO A 308 5.18 49.27 23.47
CA PRO A 308 4.34 50.09 24.33
C PRO A 308 3.86 51.36 23.63
N VAL A 309 2.56 51.63 23.72
CA VAL A 309 1.90 52.82 23.15
C VAL A 309 2.24 54.07 23.99
N PRO A 310 2.60 55.21 23.37
CA PRO A 310 2.82 56.46 24.09
C PRO A 310 1.51 57.04 24.64
N ARG A 311 1.54 57.45 25.91
CA ARG A 311 0.44 58.10 26.62
C ARG A 311 0.24 59.53 26.09
N VAL A 312 -0.83 59.76 25.34
CA VAL A 312 -1.27 61.12 24.95
C VAL A 312 -2.03 61.76 26.12
N GLN A 313 -1.63 62.98 26.49
CA GLN A 313 -2.27 63.78 27.53
C GLN A 313 -3.59 64.39 27.02
N PRO A 314 -4.60 64.57 27.89
CA PRO A 314 -5.87 65.16 27.49
C PRO A 314 -5.78 66.69 27.39
N SER A 315 -6.08 67.23 26.20
CA SER A 315 -6.35 68.65 26.01
C SER A 315 -7.78 68.97 26.45
N LYS A 316 -7.90 70.03 27.27
CA LYS A 316 -9.16 70.65 27.72
C LYS A 316 -9.97 71.14 26.53
N GLU A 317 -11.27 70.87 26.53
CA GLU A 317 -12.23 71.68 25.79
C GLU A 317 -13.47 71.96 26.67
N LYS A 318 -13.93 73.21 26.57
CA LYS A 318 -14.93 73.89 27.40
C LYS A 318 -16.35 73.62 26.86
N PRO A 319 -17.41 73.85 27.67
CA PRO A 319 -18.76 73.38 27.42
C PRO A 319 -19.66 74.42 26.75
N ASP A 320 -20.66 73.93 26.02
CA ASP A 320 -21.95 74.56 25.68
C ASP A 320 -22.72 73.51 24.85
N ALA A 321 -24.04 73.43 24.76
CA ALA A 321 -25.18 73.89 25.53
C ALA A 321 -26.38 73.17 24.86
N GLY A 322 -27.39 72.79 25.65
CA GLY A 322 -28.76 72.69 25.14
C GLY A 322 -29.34 71.29 24.86
N SER A 323 -30.57 71.14 25.37
CA SER A 323 -31.70 70.40 24.79
C SER A 323 -31.70 68.89 25.02
N GLU A 324 -32.15 68.42 26.18
CA GLU A 324 -33.53 68.05 26.56
C GLU A 324 -33.90 66.58 26.28
N PRO A 325 -34.69 65.93 27.17
CA PRO A 325 -34.86 64.49 27.20
C PRO A 325 -36.16 64.04 26.50
N VAL A 326 -36.13 62.87 25.87
CA VAL A 326 -37.35 62.10 25.59
C VAL A 326 -37.12 60.65 26.01
N THR A 327 -37.81 60.27 27.07
CA THR A 327 -38.14 58.88 27.43
C THR A 327 -39.38 58.45 26.67
N TRP A 328 -39.35 57.27 26.03
CA TRP A 328 -40.06 56.03 26.42
C TRP A 328 -39.38 54.86 25.69
#